data_AF-A0A1Y6CE57-F1
#
_entry.id   AF-A0A1Y6CE57-F1
#
_cell.length_a   1.000
_cell.length_b   1.000
_cell.length_c   1.000
_cell.angle_alpha   90.00
_cell.angle_beta   90.00
_cell.angle_gamma   90.00
#
_symmetry.space_group_name_H-M   'P 1'
#
loop_
_entity.id
_entity.type
_entity.pdbx_description
1 polymer ?
#
loop_
_entity_poly.entity_id
_entity_poly.type
_entity_poly.pdbx_seq_one_letter_code
_entity_poly.pdbx_strand_id
1 'polypeptide(L)'
;MALFTASYEYLLAHFRACRGLYILGAGTSAGVAPFGHAFMTGPARDYALNSPSFPVDVPDHAPLTRRIIEMASGQAIGSRTDFLWFEKVQRLPDYYARLFMKHELAKPRFRQRPIDNYSVFRLFYPSLILNYNHDGLAGEACGGIHRVVDAHGTIQRGYGAPEMGELMMAAREFDLQVAPDDILMCIPESYADLQLAGRLLAVARFSPRFIAIIGYSFGQRPEGTYDDCVSLDFFREAFRGFLGNVYVISPNPGDLREMLADGIKSKNVLGVPAYWNVLAHAFIEALRDPTGPRSLNYVCEKILDSYGNGIVFPRSNGATTE
;
A
#
# COMPACT_ATOMS: atom_id res chain seq x y z
N MET A 1 -21.69 20.85 11.58
CA MET A 1 -22.36 19.62 11.09
C MET A 1 -21.74 18.43 11.79
N ALA A 2 -22.52 17.61 12.48
CA ALA A 2 -21.99 16.37 13.06
C ALA A 2 -21.57 15.44 11.91
N LEU A 3 -20.29 15.05 11.89
CA LEU A 3 -19.78 14.02 10.99
C LEU A 3 -20.42 12.70 11.39
N PHE A 4 -21.30 12.16 10.56
CA PHE A 4 -21.86 10.84 10.78
C PHE A 4 -20.74 9.81 10.52
N THR A 5 -20.19 9.23 11.58
CA THR A 5 -19.17 8.19 11.51
C THR A 5 -19.85 6.83 11.65
N ALA A 6 -19.56 5.91 10.74
CA ALA A 6 -20.03 4.53 10.86
C ALA A 6 -19.33 3.86 12.05
N SER A 7 -20.09 3.19 12.94
CA SER A 7 -19.47 2.41 14.01
C SER A 7 -18.70 1.20 13.45
N TYR A 8 -17.66 0.76 14.16
CA TYR A 8 -16.85 -0.37 13.72
C TYR A 8 -17.64 -1.68 13.69
N GLU A 9 -18.63 -1.85 14.57
CA GLU A 9 -19.53 -3.00 14.58
C GLU A 9 -20.43 -3.01 13.34
N TYR A 10 -20.95 -1.84 12.96
CA TYR A 10 -21.74 -1.71 11.75
C TYR A 10 -20.90 -1.99 10.51
N LEU A 11 -19.66 -1.49 10.45
CA LEU A 11 -18.73 -1.77 9.36
C LEU A 11 -18.47 -3.27 9.24
N LEU A 12 -18.11 -3.93 10.35
CA LEU A 12 -17.86 -5.37 10.37
C LEU A 12 -19.10 -6.15 9.90
N ALA A 13 -20.28 -5.84 10.44
CA ALA A 13 -21.53 -6.49 10.03
C ALA A 13 -21.81 -6.27 8.53
N HIS A 14 -21.62 -5.05 8.04
CA HIS A 14 -21.86 -4.72 6.63
C HIS A 14 -20.88 -5.42 5.68
N PHE A 15 -19.59 -5.46 6.02
CA PHE A 15 -18.56 -6.16 5.25
C PHE A 15 -18.79 -7.68 5.20
N ARG A 16 -19.35 -8.27 6.26
CA ARG A 16 -19.72 -9.69 6.30
C ARG A 16 -20.98 -10.02 5.51
N ALA A 17 -21.94 -9.09 5.44
CA ALA A 17 -23.25 -9.33 4.87
C ALA A 17 -23.36 -8.96 3.38
N CYS A 18 -22.52 -8.05 2.89
CA CYS A 18 -22.71 -7.42 1.58
C CYS A 18 -21.48 -7.55 0.67
N ARG A 19 -21.74 -7.74 -0.62
CA ARG A 19 -20.71 -7.69 -1.67
C ARG A 19 -20.18 -6.27 -1.84
N GLY A 20 -18.89 -6.08 -1.56
CA GLY A 20 -18.21 -4.78 -1.60
C GLY A 20 -17.18 -4.67 -2.73
N LEU A 21 -16.76 -3.44 -2.99
CA LEU A 21 -15.51 -3.12 -3.69
C LEU A 21 -14.53 -2.57 -2.65
N TYR A 22 -13.40 -3.26 -2.47
CA TYR A 22 -12.33 -2.80 -1.61
C TYR A 22 -11.21 -2.20 -2.44
N ILE A 23 -10.78 -0.99 -2.13
CA ILE A 23 -9.67 -0.29 -2.76
C ILE A 23 -8.55 -0.21 -1.73
N LEU A 24 -7.45 -0.93 -1.96
CA LEU A 24 -6.38 -1.10 -0.99
C LEU A 24 -5.14 -0.30 -1.39
N GLY A 25 -4.68 0.57 -0.50
CA GLY A 25 -3.42 1.30 -0.63
C GLY A 25 -2.40 0.92 0.44
N ALA A 26 -1.30 1.66 0.48
CA ALA A 26 -0.13 1.37 1.32
C ALA A 26 -0.46 1.19 2.81
N GLY A 27 -1.46 1.90 3.33
CA GLY A 27 -1.89 1.75 4.73
C GLY A 27 -2.48 0.37 5.05
N THR A 28 -2.89 -0.41 4.05
CA THR A 28 -3.27 -1.82 4.24
C THR A 28 -2.06 -2.69 4.60
N SER A 29 -0.87 -2.32 4.15
CA SER A 29 0.39 -3.03 4.45
C SER A 29 1.12 -2.48 5.68
N ALA A 30 0.46 -1.61 6.46
CA ALA A 30 1.01 -1.02 7.68
C ALA A 30 1.59 -2.07 8.64
N GLY A 31 2.81 -1.81 9.12
CA GLY A 31 3.59 -2.72 9.98
C GLY A 31 4.28 -3.86 9.23
N VAL A 32 3.76 -4.30 8.08
CA VAL A 32 4.27 -5.49 7.37
C VAL A 32 5.32 -5.14 6.32
N ALA A 33 4.98 -4.21 5.42
CA ALA A 33 5.84 -3.76 4.32
C ALA A 33 6.37 -2.35 4.59
N PRO A 34 7.55 -1.99 4.06
CA PRO A 34 8.07 -0.63 4.18
C PRO A 34 7.32 0.34 3.25
N PHE A 35 7.11 1.57 3.69
CA PHE A 35 6.50 2.65 2.91
C PHE A 35 7.01 4.02 3.36
N GLY A 36 6.63 5.06 2.62
CA GLY A 36 6.95 6.46 2.94
C GLY A 36 8.40 6.84 2.61
N HIS A 37 8.87 7.92 3.24
CA HIS A 37 10.15 8.53 2.91
C HIS A 37 11.34 7.57 3.08
N ALA A 38 11.38 6.80 4.18
CA ALA A 38 12.47 5.86 4.44
C ALA A 38 12.55 4.74 3.39
N PHE A 39 11.40 4.32 2.86
CA PHE A 39 11.35 3.36 1.76
C PHE A 39 11.87 3.99 0.46
N MET A 40 11.44 5.23 0.14
CA MET A 40 11.88 5.94 -1.07
C MET A 40 13.37 6.24 -1.08
N THR A 41 13.96 6.63 0.06
CA THR A 41 15.40 6.95 0.13
C THR A 41 16.30 5.76 0.45
N GLY A 42 15.72 4.60 0.77
CA GLY A 42 16.42 3.37 1.12
C GLY A 42 17.48 2.94 0.09
N PRO A 43 17.14 2.85 -1.21
CA PRO A 43 18.11 2.43 -2.23
C PRO A 43 19.31 3.37 -2.36
N ALA A 44 19.05 4.69 -2.43
CA ALA A 44 20.11 5.70 -2.48
C ALA A 44 20.99 5.65 -1.23
N ARG A 45 20.36 5.47 -0.06
CA ARG A 45 21.07 5.39 1.22
C ARG A 45 21.99 4.17 1.27
N ASP A 46 21.49 3.01 0.87
CA ASP A 46 22.28 1.79 0.82
C ASP A 46 23.44 1.93 -0.18
N TYR A 47 23.15 2.41 -1.39
CA TYR A 47 24.17 2.59 -2.43
C TYR A 47 25.32 3.47 -1.96
N ALA A 48 25.02 4.64 -1.40
CA ALA A 48 26.06 5.58 -1.02
C ALA A 48 26.91 5.11 0.17
N LEU A 49 26.32 4.36 1.12
CA LEU A 49 27.04 3.75 2.24
C LEU A 49 27.89 2.53 1.84
N ASN A 50 27.37 1.69 0.94
CA ASN A 50 27.91 0.35 0.71
C ASN A 50 28.59 0.15 -0.65
N SER A 51 28.47 1.10 -1.58
CA SER A 51 29.16 0.98 -2.87
C SER A 51 30.63 1.35 -2.74
N PRO A 52 31.58 0.44 -3.06
CA PRO A 52 33.01 0.72 -2.98
C PRO A 52 33.50 1.65 -4.11
N SER A 53 32.75 1.70 -5.22
CA SER A 53 33.03 2.51 -6.41
C SER A 53 31.72 3.07 -6.99
N PHE A 54 31.85 3.99 -7.95
CA PHE A 54 30.73 4.52 -8.73
C PHE A 54 31.25 4.94 -10.11
N PRO A 55 30.37 4.97 -11.14
CA PRO A 55 30.73 5.45 -12.48
C PRO A 55 31.38 6.84 -12.45
N VAL A 56 32.26 7.15 -13.41
CA VAL A 56 32.81 8.51 -13.51
C VAL A 56 31.70 9.49 -13.93
N ASP A 57 30.93 9.11 -14.94
CA ASP A 57 29.84 9.91 -15.49
C ASP A 57 28.54 9.74 -14.70
N VAL A 58 27.69 10.77 -14.74
CA VAL A 58 26.33 10.71 -14.22
C VAL A 58 25.43 10.11 -15.31
N PRO A 59 24.79 8.94 -15.06
CA PRO A 59 23.96 8.32 -16.07
C PRO A 59 22.62 9.05 -16.24
N ASP A 60 21.99 8.86 -17.39
CA ASP A 60 20.59 9.25 -17.60
C ASP A 60 19.67 8.28 -16.86
N HIS A 61 18.96 8.80 -15.86
CA HIS A 61 18.17 7.99 -14.93
C HIS A 61 16.73 7.77 -15.40
N ALA A 62 16.22 6.57 -15.17
CA ALA A 62 14.79 6.28 -15.26
C ALA A 62 13.97 7.17 -14.29
N PRO A 63 12.68 7.43 -14.58
CA PRO A 63 11.85 8.32 -13.75
C PRO A 63 11.81 7.94 -12.26
N LEU A 64 11.75 6.64 -11.93
CA LEU A 64 11.75 6.17 -10.55
C LEU A 64 13.06 6.56 -9.83
N THR A 65 14.20 6.27 -10.44
CA THR A 65 15.52 6.53 -9.86
C THR A 65 15.77 8.03 -9.70
N ARG A 66 15.36 8.85 -10.69
CA ARG A 66 15.38 10.32 -10.55
C ARG A 66 14.63 10.78 -9.31
N ARG A 67 13.41 10.28 -9.10
CA ARG A 67 12.61 10.61 -7.92
C ARG A 67 13.30 10.17 -6.61
N ILE A 68 13.89 8.99 -6.59
CA ILE A 68 14.67 8.50 -5.43
C ILE A 68 15.85 9.43 -5.13
N ILE A 69 16.60 9.84 -6.16
CA ILE A 69 17.74 10.76 -6.07
C ILE A 69 17.30 12.13 -5.55
N GLU A 70 16.22 12.69 -6.10
CA GLU A 70 15.66 13.98 -5.68
C GLU A 70 15.27 13.95 -4.19
N MET A 71 14.55 12.90 -3.77
CA MET A 71 14.15 12.74 -2.36
C MET A 71 15.34 12.53 -1.42
N ALA A 72 16.34 11.75 -1.84
CA ALA A 72 17.53 11.50 -1.05
C ALA A 72 18.44 12.73 -0.95
N SER A 73 18.47 13.57 -2.00
CA SER A 73 19.30 14.77 -2.06
C SER A 73 18.75 15.92 -1.20
N GLY A 74 17.45 15.93 -0.91
CA GLY A 74 16.85 16.86 0.05
C GLY A 74 17.31 16.65 1.52
N GLN A 75 17.97 15.52 1.83
CA GLN A 75 18.59 15.26 3.12
C GLN A 75 20.08 15.63 3.09
N ALA A 76 20.41 16.92 3.26
CA ALA A 76 21.80 17.32 3.48
C ALA A 76 22.31 16.71 4.81
N ILE A 77 23.34 15.86 4.76
CA ILE A 77 23.94 15.19 5.92
C ILE A 77 25.14 16.05 6.35
N GLY A 78 24.86 17.19 6.98
CA GLY A 78 25.84 18.23 7.31
C GLY A 78 27.20 17.73 7.80
N SER A 79 28.15 17.57 6.88
CA SER A 79 29.62 17.64 7.03
C SER A 79 30.29 17.26 5.69
N ARG A 80 31.61 17.43 5.55
CA ARG A 80 32.42 17.12 4.34
C ARG A 80 32.17 15.75 3.67
N THR A 81 31.49 14.81 4.31
CA THR A 81 30.94 13.57 3.71
C THR A 81 29.80 13.80 2.72
N ASP A 82 29.21 14.99 2.71
CA ASP A 82 28.13 15.41 1.82
C ASP A 82 28.53 15.28 0.34
N PHE A 83 29.72 15.73 -0.06
CA PHE A 83 30.10 15.70 -1.48
C PHE A 83 30.18 14.27 -2.03
N LEU A 84 30.90 13.37 -1.35
CA LEU A 84 31.01 11.97 -1.77
C LEU A 84 29.64 11.25 -1.73
N TRP A 85 28.82 11.59 -0.73
CA TRP A 85 27.44 11.10 -0.67
C TRP A 85 26.64 11.51 -1.89
N PHE A 86 26.61 12.81 -2.20
CA PHE A 86 25.88 13.35 -3.36
C PHE A 86 26.39 12.75 -4.67
N GLU A 87 27.71 12.66 -4.85
CA GLU A 87 28.30 12.07 -6.07
C GLU A 87 27.86 10.61 -6.25
N LYS A 88 27.82 9.82 -5.18
CA LYS A 88 27.32 8.44 -5.24
C LYS A 88 25.84 8.38 -5.51
N VAL A 89 25.02 9.16 -4.80
CA VAL A 89 23.56 9.15 -4.96
C VAL A 89 23.18 9.54 -6.39
N GLN A 90 23.81 10.55 -6.97
CA GLN A 90 23.57 10.96 -8.36
C GLN A 90 23.93 9.89 -9.40
N ARG A 91 24.62 8.82 -9.02
CA ARG A 91 25.04 7.71 -9.90
C ARG A 91 24.40 6.39 -9.51
N LEU A 92 23.30 6.46 -8.74
CA LEU A 92 22.53 5.30 -8.34
C LEU A 92 22.09 4.49 -9.57
N PRO A 93 22.47 3.21 -9.71
CA PRO A 93 22.05 2.39 -10.84
C PRO A 93 20.54 2.15 -10.86
N ASP A 94 19.90 2.33 -12.01
CA ASP A 94 18.44 2.18 -12.19
C ASP A 94 17.95 0.80 -11.76
N TYR A 95 18.62 -0.25 -12.25
CA TYR A 95 18.24 -1.63 -11.93
C TYR A 95 18.43 -1.93 -10.45
N TYR A 96 19.52 -1.46 -9.84
CA TYR A 96 19.75 -1.64 -8.41
C TYR A 96 18.65 -0.97 -7.58
N ALA A 97 18.31 0.28 -7.89
CA ALA A 97 17.26 1.02 -7.17
C ALA A 97 15.92 0.27 -7.20
N ARG A 98 15.52 -0.15 -8.40
CA ARG A 98 14.30 -0.92 -8.61
C ARG A 98 14.34 -2.28 -7.91
N LEU A 99 15.45 -3.00 -8.00
CA LEU A 99 15.62 -4.32 -7.40
C LEU A 99 15.58 -4.26 -5.87
N PHE A 100 16.22 -3.26 -5.26
CA PHE A 100 16.17 -3.00 -3.82
C PHE A 100 14.74 -2.85 -3.33
N MET A 101 13.95 -1.99 -3.99
CA MET A 101 12.56 -1.75 -3.61
C MET A 101 11.71 -3.03 -3.75
N LYS A 102 11.91 -3.79 -4.83
CA LYS A 102 11.24 -5.08 -5.01
C LYS A 102 11.56 -6.07 -3.90
N HIS A 103 12.84 -6.19 -3.55
CA HIS A 103 13.29 -7.10 -2.49
C HIS A 103 12.62 -6.76 -1.16
N GLU A 104 12.68 -5.50 -0.76
CA GLU A 104 12.12 -5.05 0.52
C GLU A 104 10.60 -5.20 0.60
N LEU A 105 9.87 -4.98 -0.50
CA LEU A 105 8.42 -5.21 -0.56
C LEU A 105 8.03 -6.70 -0.57
N ALA A 106 8.82 -7.57 -1.19
CA ALA A 106 8.52 -9.00 -1.29
C ALA A 106 8.98 -9.81 -0.05
N LYS A 107 9.94 -9.30 0.72
CA LYS A 107 10.53 -9.95 1.88
C LYS A 107 9.53 -10.34 2.98
N PRO A 108 8.53 -9.51 3.36
CA PRO A 108 7.50 -9.92 4.32
C PRO A 108 6.71 -11.14 3.86
N ARG A 109 6.32 -11.17 2.58
CA ARG A 109 5.61 -12.28 1.94
C ARG A 109 6.48 -13.53 1.87
N PHE A 110 7.74 -13.39 1.46
CA PHE A 110 8.68 -14.51 1.40
C PHE A 110 8.83 -15.19 2.76
N ARG A 111 9.03 -14.39 3.81
CA ARG A 111 9.18 -14.83 5.22
C ARG A 111 7.87 -15.24 5.90
N GLN A 112 6.74 -15.20 5.19
CA GLN A 112 5.42 -15.54 5.73
C GLN A 112 5.09 -14.77 7.01
N ARG A 113 5.42 -13.48 7.05
CA ARG A 113 5.07 -12.64 8.20
C ARG A 113 3.57 -12.69 8.46
N PRO A 114 3.13 -12.54 9.72
CA PRO A 114 1.72 -12.34 10.03
C PRO A 114 1.13 -11.15 9.26
N ILE A 115 -0.11 -11.29 8.80
CA ILE A 115 -0.76 -10.36 7.87
C ILE A 115 -2.25 -10.21 8.21
N ASP A 116 -2.57 -9.91 9.46
CA ASP A 116 -3.97 -9.72 9.89
C ASP A 116 -4.72 -8.68 9.05
N ASN A 117 -4.01 -7.64 8.62
CA ASN A 117 -4.48 -6.62 7.69
C ASN A 117 -5.05 -7.18 6.38
N TYR A 118 -4.62 -8.38 5.97
CA TYR A 118 -5.13 -9.07 4.78
C TYR A 118 -5.94 -10.32 5.15
N SER A 119 -5.63 -11.00 6.25
CA SER A 119 -6.33 -12.22 6.66
C SER A 119 -7.78 -11.93 7.09
N VAL A 120 -8.06 -10.73 7.62
CA VAL A 120 -9.41 -10.28 8.02
C VAL A 120 -10.41 -10.37 6.88
N PHE A 121 -9.97 -10.23 5.62
CA PHE A 121 -10.85 -10.29 4.45
C PHE A 121 -11.54 -11.65 4.32
N ARG A 122 -10.94 -12.73 4.85
CA ARG A 122 -11.56 -14.06 4.86
C ARG A 122 -12.88 -14.12 5.64
N LEU A 123 -13.11 -13.13 6.50
CA LEU A 123 -14.33 -12.99 7.28
C LEU A 123 -15.44 -12.29 6.50
N PHE A 124 -15.10 -11.57 5.42
CA PHE A 124 -16.00 -10.72 4.67
C PHE A 124 -16.71 -11.48 3.54
N TYR A 125 -17.81 -10.90 3.06
CA TYR A 125 -18.55 -11.46 1.94
C TYR A 125 -17.68 -11.49 0.66
N PRO A 126 -17.77 -12.53 -0.19
CA PRO A 126 -17.05 -12.60 -1.46
C PRO A 126 -17.22 -11.35 -2.31
N SER A 127 -16.10 -10.70 -2.64
CA SER A 127 -16.06 -9.30 -3.10
C SER A 127 -14.96 -9.09 -4.14
N LEU A 128 -14.85 -7.86 -4.67
CA LEU A 128 -13.72 -7.46 -5.51
C LEU A 128 -12.76 -6.59 -4.71
N ILE A 129 -11.46 -6.86 -4.87
CA ILE A 129 -10.38 -6.09 -4.29
C ILE A 129 -9.58 -5.47 -5.45
N LEU A 130 -9.57 -4.15 -5.53
CA LEU A 130 -8.67 -3.36 -6.36
C LEU A 130 -7.46 -2.99 -5.51
N ASN A 131 -6.35 -3.66 -5.73
CA ASN A 131 -5.14 -3.56 -4.94
C ASN A 131 -4.08 -2.70 -5.64
N TYR A 132 -3.60 -1.68 -4.94
CA TYR A 132 -2.49 -0.83 -5.40
C TYR A 132 -1.15 -1.19 -4.76
N ASN A 133 -1.13 -2.14 -3.82
CA ASN A 133 0.11 -2.59 -3.18
C ASN A 133 0.82 -3.66 -4.01
N HIS A 134 2.14 -3.51 -4.17
CA HIS A 134 2.95 -4.45 -4.95
C HIS A 134 3.41 -5.70 -4.20
N ASP A 135 3.24 -5.74 -2.88
CA ASP A 135 3.78 -6.79 -2.00
C ASP A 135 3.22 -8.21 -2.26
N GLY A 136 2.12 -8.30 -3.01
CA GLY A 136 1.45 -9.54 -3.38
C GLY A 136 0.70 -10.23 -2.23
N LEU A 137 0.51 -9.55 -1.11
CA LEU A 137 -0.19 -10.08 0.06
C LEU A 137 -1.69 -10.23 -0.20
N ALA A 138 -2.30 -9.29 -0.93
CA ALA A 138 -3.72 -9.37 -1.29
C ALA A 138 -4.04 -10.63 -2.10
N GLY A 139 -3.29 -10.90 -3.16
CA GLY A 139 -3.48 -12.10 -3.98
C GLY A 139 -3.35 -13.40 -3.17
N GLU A 140 -2.36 -13.49 -2.29
CA GLU A 140 -2.10 -14.68 -1.49
C GLU A 140 -3.11 -14.90 -0.35
N ALA A 141 -3.47 -13.83 0.37
CA ALA A 141 -4.33 -13.94 1.54
C ALA A 141 -5.83 -13.94 1.20
N CYS A 142 -6.22 -13.19 0.17
CA CYS A 142 -7.60 -12.88 -0.17
C CYS A 142 -8.08 -13.60 -1.44
N GLY A 143 -7.18 -13.99 -2.36
CA GLY A 143 -7.53 -14.50 -3.69
C GLY A 143 -8.34 -15.80 -3.73
N GLY A 144 -8.36 -16.56 -2.63
CA GLY A 144 -9.20 -17.76 -2.52
C GLY A 144 -10.70 -17.47 -2.31
N ILE A 145 -11.06 -16.25 -1.91
CA ILE A 145 -12.45 -15.84 -1.59
C ILE A 145 -12.87 -14.62 -2.43
N HIS A 146 -11.94 -13.70 -2.66
CA HIS A 146 -12.19 -12.46 -3.37
C HIS A 146 -11.51 -12.47 -4.73
N ARG A 147 -12.10 -11.77 -5.69
CA ARG A 147 -11.41 -11.44 -6.94
C ARG A 147 -10.46 -10.28 -6.69
N VAL A 148 -9.16 -10.51 -6.84
CA VAL A 148 -8.13 -9.48 -6.70
C VAL A 148 -7.73 -8.95 -8.09
N VAL A 149 -7.64 -7.64 -8.22
CA VAL A 149 -7.14 -6.93 -9.40
C VAL A 149 -6.00 -6.02 -8.93
N ASP A 150 -4.77 -6.34 -9.33
CA ASP A 150 -3.57 -5.57 -8.96
C ASP A 150 -3.34 -4.43 -9.96
N ALA A 151 -3.80 -3.22 -9.62
CA ALA A 151 -3.82 -2.06 -10.51
C ALA A 151 -2.43 -1.73 -11.06
N HIS A 152 -1.43 -1.70 -10.18
CA HIS A 152 -0.04 -1.33 -10.51
C HIS A 152 0.88 -2.55 -10.69
N GLY A 153 0.31 -3.75 -10.81
CA GLY A 153 1.07 -4.99 -10.88
C GLY A 153 1.64 -5.45 -9.54
N THR A 154 2.18 -6.68 -9.52
CA THR A 154 2.58 -7.37 -8.30
C THR A 154 4.01 -7.88 -8.41
N ILE A 155 4.77 -7.73 -7.33
CA ILE A 155 6.12 -8.28 -7.23
C ILE A 155 6.04 -9.77 -6.91
N GLN A 156 6.80 -10.57 -7.66
CA GLN A 156 6.89 -12.00 -7.42
C GLN A 156 7.52 -12.29 -6.06
N ARG A 157 7.03 -13.32 -5.37
CA ARG A 157 7.51 -13.73 -4.04
C ARG A 157 9.02 -13.98 -4.00
N GLY A 158 9.60 -14.50 -5.08
CA GLY A 158 11.03 -14.80 -5.19
C GLY A 158 11.94 -13.60 -4.96
N TYR A 159 11.47 -12.37 -5.23
CA TYR A 159 12.24 -11.16 -4.96
C TYR A 159 12.63 -10.99 -3.48
N GLY A 160 11.85 -11.56 -2.56
CA GLY A 160 12.12 -11.49 -1.12
C GLY A 160 13.11 -12.55 -0.59
N ALA A 161 13.61 -13.42 -1.46
CA ALA A 161 14.52 -14.50 -1.08
C ALA A 161 15.94 -13.98 -0.74
N PRO A 162 16.72 -14.65 0.12
CA PRO A 162 18.08 -14.24 0.45
C PRO A 162 19.02 -14.11 -0.76
N GLU A 163 18.87 -14.99 -1.76
CA GLU A 163 19.65 -15.01 -3.00
C GLU A 163 19.49 -13.72 -3.81
N MET A 164 18.34 -13.04 -3.66
CA MET A 164 18.13 -11.75 -4.28
C MET A 164 18.96 -10.64 -3.64
N GLY A 165 19.33 -10.80 -2.37
CA GLY A 165 20.31 -9.94 -1.74
C GLY A 165 21.69 -10.05 -2.40
N GLU A 166 22.08 -11.25 -2.85
CA GLU A 166 23.33 -11.45 -3.60
C GLU A 166 23.27 -10.80 -4.98
N LEU A 167 22.16 -10.97 -5.71
CA LEU A 167 21.96 -10.27 -6.98
C LEU A 167 21.96 -8.75 -6.81
N MET A 168 21.40 -8.23 -5.72
CA MET A 168 21.46 -6.79 -5.43
C MET A 168 22.89 -6.29 -5.25
N MET A 169 23.78 -7.08 -4.62
CA MET A 169 25.20 -6.72 -4.53
C MET A 169 25.85 -6.64 -5.92
N ALA A 170 25.58 -7.63 -6.78
CA ALA A 170 26.07 -7.62 -8.15
C ALA A 170 25.50 -6.46 -8.97
N ALA A 171 24.20 -6.19 -8.86
CA ALA A 171 23.55 -5.06 -9.53
C ALA A 171 24.13 -3.71 -9.09
N ARG A 172 24.52 -3.59 -7.83
CA ARG A 172 25.20 -2.40 -7.28
C ARG A 172 26.60 -2.23 -7.84
N GLU A 173 27.39 -3.31 -7.92
CA GLU A 173 28.81 -3.26 -8.30
C GLU A 173 29.02 -3.15 -9.81
N PHE A 174 28.22 -3.87 -10.59
CA PHE A 174 28.41 -4.00 -12.03
C PHE A 174 27.44 -3.19 -12.89
N ASP A 175 26.56 -2.40 -12.28
CA ASP A 175 25.54 -1.60 -12.97
C ASP A 175 24.78 -2.42 -14.03
N LEU A 176 24.23 -3.56 -13.58
CA LEU A 176 23.56 -4.50 -14.47
C LEU A 176 22.32 -3.87 -15.10
N GLN A 177 22.27 -3.90 -16.43
CA GLN A 177 21.12 -3.41 -17.19
C GLN A 177 20.10 -4.53 -17.40
N VAL A 178 18.84 -4.30 -17.03
CA VAL A 178 17.75 -5.26 -17.21
C VAL A 178 16.56 -4.57 -17.86
N ALA A 179 15.86 -5.33 -18.70
CA ALA A 179 14.66 -4.84 -19.36
C ALA A 179 13.63 -4.29 -18.35
N PRO A 180 12.92 -3.21 -18.71
CA PRO A 180 11.84 -2.68 -17.89
C PRO A 180 10.74 -3.74 -17.73
N ASP A 181 10.00 -3.64 -16.63
CA ASP A 181 8.84 -4.47 -16.34
C ASP A 181 7.57 -3.60 -16.23
N ASP A 182 6.42 -4.25 -16.25
CA ASP A 182 5.10 -3.59 -16.29
C ASP A 182 4.58 -3.13 -14.90
N ILE A 183 5.45 -3.03 -13.88
CA ILE A 183 5.05 -2.59 -12.54
C ILE A 183 5.15 -1.07 -12.44
N LEU A 184 4.02 -0.41 -12.19
CA LEU A 184 3.97 1.03 -11.97
C LEU A 184 4.36 1.35 -10.52
N MET A 185 5.66 1.47 -10.25
CA MET A 185 6.18 1.65 -8.89
C MET A 185 6.59 3.10 -8.64
N CYS A 186 5.89 3.77 -7.71
CA CYS A 186 6.25 5.08 -7.18
C CYS A 186 6.50 6.16 -8.27
N ILE A 187 5.81 6.07 -9.39
CA ILE A 187 5.81 7.03 -10.49
C ILE A 187 4.37 7.37 -10.88
N PRO A 188 4.10 8.55 -11.45
CA PRO A 188 2.75 8.92 -11.86
C PRO A 188 2.16 7.94 -12.89
N GLU A 189 0.87 7.66 -12.74
CA GLU A 189 0.05 6.97 -13.74
C GLU A 189 0.00 7.76 -15.04
N SER A 190 -0.19 7.04 -16.15
CA SER A 190 -0.34 7.62 -17.48
C SER A 190 -1.63 7.16 -18.12
N TYR A 191 -2.35 8.10 -18.73
CA TYR A 191 -3.53 7.81 -19.57
C TYR A 191 -3.22 6.92 -20.78
N ALA A 192 -1.95 6.81 -21.16
CA ALA A 192 -1.49 5.92 -22.23
C ALA A 192 -1.25 4.47 -21.75
N ASP A 193 -1.33 4.18 -20.45
CA ASP A 193 -1.17 2.83 -19.93
C ASP A 193 -2.43 1.99 -20.19
N LEU A 194 -2.39 1.22 -21.28
CA LEU A 194 -3.48 0.33 -21.69
C LEU A 194 -3.71 -0.82 -20.71
N GLN A 195 -2.68 -1.26 -19.95
CA GLN A 195 -2.83 -2.33 -18.98
C GLN A 195 -3.60 -1.82 -17.75
N LEU A 196 -3.23 -0.65 -17.24
CA LEU A 196 -3.97 0.02 -16.16
C LEU A 196 -5.41 0.27 -16.58
N ALA A 197 -5.64 0.85 -17.76
CA ALA A 197 -6.98 1.08 -18.29
C ALA A 197 -7.80 -0.22 -18.35
N GLY A 198 -7.23 -1.31 -18.85
CA GLY A 198 -7.88 -2.62 -18.89
C GLY A 198 -8.27 -3.16 -17.51
N ARG A 199 -7.39 -3.01 -16.51
CA ARG A 199 -7.64 -3.40 -15.11
C ARG A 199 -8.77 -2.58 -14.49
N LEU A 200 -8.75 -1.26 -14.67
CA LEU A 200 -9.79 -0.34 -14.17
C LEU A 200 -11.15 -0.62 -14.83
N LEU A 201 -11.19 -0.81 -16.15
CA LEU A 201 -12.42 -1.19 -16.87
C LEU A 201 -13.00 -2.52 -16.38
N ALA A 202 -12.17 -3.48 -15.98
CA ALA A 202 -12.65 -4.72 -15.39
C ALA A 202 -13.33 -4.49 -14.03
N VAL A 203 -12.87 -3.51 -13.25
CA VAL A 203 -13.50 -3.08 -11.99
C VAL A 203 -14.80 -2.31 -12.23
N ALA A 204 -14.87 -1.47 -13.27
CA ALA A 204 -16.07 -0.69 -13.60
C ALA A 204 -17.32 -1.57 -13.81
N ARG A 205 -17.11 -2.81 -14.29
CA ARG A 205 -18.18 -3.78 -14.54
C ARG A 205 -18.70 -4.45 -13.27
N PHE A 206 -18.06 -4.21 -12.14
CA PHE A 206 -18.47 -4.75 -10.85
C PHE A 206 -19.54 -3.85 -10.22
N SER A 207 -20.61 -4.45 -9.70
CA SER A 207 -21.71 -3.72 -9.05
C SER A 207 -21.67 -3.94 -7.53
N PRO A 208 -20.91 -3.11 -6.78
CA PRO A 208 -20.82 -3.23 -5.34
C PRO A 208 -22.07 -2.69 -4.61
N ARG A 209 -22.35 -3.22 -3.41
CA ARG A 209 -23.30 -2.62 -2.45
C ARG A 209 -22.68 -1.47 -1.65
N PHE A 210 -21.37 -1.52 -1.45
CA PHE A 210 -20.58 -0.46 -0.82
C PHE A 210 -19.15 -0.46 -1.38
N ILE A 211 -18.46 0.65 -1.18
CA ILE A 211 -17.04 0.80 -1.51
C ILE A 211 -16.29 1.06 -0.22
N ALA A 212 -15.13 0.42 -0.02
CA ALA A 212 -14.24 0.68 1.10
C ALA A 212 -12.84 1.00 0.59
N ILE A 213 -12.38 2.24 0.79
CA ILE A 213 -11.05 2.72 0.47
C ILE A 213 -10.21 2.65 1.74
N ILE A 214 -9.19 1.80 1.74
CA ILE A 214 -8.43 1.44 2.93
C ILE A 214 -6.98 1.85 2.74
N GLY A 215 -6.53 2.81 3.55
CA GLY A 215 -5.13 3.24 3.58
C GLY A 215 -4.60 3.74 2.24
N TYR A 216 -5.47 4.28 1.38
CA TYR A 216 -5.15 4.71 0.03
C TYR A 216 -5.44 6.20 -0.13
N SER A 217 -4.50 6.94 -0.75
CA SER A 217 -4.59 8.39 -0.95
C SER A 217 -4.55 8.79 -2.42
N PHE A 218 -4.64 7.83 -3.35
CA PHE A 218 -4.40 8.07 -4.78
C PHE A 218 -3.02 8.69 -5.07
N GLY A 219 -2.02 8.34 -4.25
CA GLY A 219 -0.68 8.89 -4.38
C GLY A 219 -0.60 10.41 -4.18
N GLN A 220 -1.46 10.97 -3.33
CA GLN A 220 -1.46 12.40 -3.02
C GLN A 220 -0.06 12.88 -2.57
N ARG A 221 0.42 13.93 -3.23
CA ARG A 221 1.67 14.61 -2.92
C ARG A 221 1.44 15.88 -2.10
N PRO A 222 2.45 16.41 -1.38
CA PRO A 222 2.32 17.64 -0.59
C PRO A 222 1.84 18.86 -1.39
N GLU A 223 2.09 18.88 -2.70
CA GLU A 223 1.71 19.97 -3.60
C GLU A 223 0.26 19.88 -4.09
N GLY A 224 -0.52 18.91 -3.59
CA GLY A 224 -1.92 18.70 -3.97
C GLY A 224 -2.13 17.97 -5.30
N THR A 225 -1.06 17.44 -5.89
CA THR A 225 -1.12 16.56 -7.07
C THR A 225 -1.22 15.10 -6.66
N TYR A 226 -1.56 14.22 -7.61
CA TYR A 226 -1.80 12.80 -7.36
C TYR A 226 -0.97 11.96 -8.33
N ASP A 227 -0.18 11.03 -7.80
CA ASP A 227 0.50 10.03 -8.64
C ASP A 227 -0.51 9.11 -9.32
N ASP A 228 -1.62 8.79 -8.66
CA ASP A 228 -2.62 7.86 -9.19
C ASP A 228 -3.82 8.61 -9.78
N CYS A 229 -3.52 9.60 -10.62
CA CYS A 229 -4.53 10.50 -11.17
C CYS A 229 -5.52 9.80 -12.12
N VAL A 230 -5.06 8.80 -12.89
CA VAL A 230 -5.92 8.04 -13.81
C VAL A 230 -6.93 7.21 -13.02
N SER A 231 -6.48 6.57 -11.95
CA SER A 231 -7.29 5.81 -11.02
C SER A 231 -8.28 6.68 -10.26
N LEU A 232 -7.89 7.90 -9.87
CA LEU A 232 -8.78 8.86 -9.24
C LEU A 232 -9.89 9.34 -10.19
N ASP A 233 -9.53 9.74 -11.41
CA ASP A 233 -10.51 10.21 -12.39
C ASP A 233 -11.43 9.07 -12.85
N PHE A 234 -10.88 7.87 -13.02
CA PHE A 234 -11.68 6.67 -13.21
C PHE A 234 -12.68 6.43 -12.07
N PHE A 235 -12.25 6.52 -10.81
CA PHE A 235 -13.13 6.34 -9.66
C PHE A 235 -14.29 7.34 -9.67
N ARG A 236 -13.99 8.61 -9.96
CA ARG A 236 -14.97 9.70 -10.05
C ARG A 236 -16.03 9.43 -11.11
N GLU A 237 -15.62 9.02 -12.30
CA GLU A 237 -16.53 8.74 -13.40
C GLU A 237 -17.33 7.44 -13.17
N ALA A 238 -16.67 6.35 -12.78
CA ALA A 238 -17.31 5.04 -12.62
C ALA A 238 -18.35 5.01 -11.50
N PHE A 239 -18.14 5.80 -10.44
CA PHE A 239 -19.01 5.80 -9.26
C PHE A 239 -19.78 7.11 -9.07
N ARG A 240 -19.91 7.93 -10.12
CA ARG A 240 -20.71 9.15 -10.09
C ARG A 240 -22.16 8.85 -9.70
N GLY A 241 -22.65 9.52 -8.67
CA GLY A 241 -24.00 9.33 -8.12
C GLY A 241 -24.19 8.00 -7.40
N PHE A 242 -23.11 7.30 -7.01
CA PHE A 242 -23.20 6.03 -6.30
C PHE A 242 -24.06 6.16 -5.04
N LEU A 243 -25.10 5.32 -4.95
CA LEU A 243 -26.11 5.36 -3.89
C LEU A 243 -25.67 4.58 -2.64
N GLY A 244 -24.75 3.64 -2.77
CA GLY A 244 -24.21 2.90 -1.63
C GLY A 244 -23.26 3.75 -0.78
N ASN A 245 -22.85 3.20 0.36
CA ASN A 245 -21.87 3.85 1.23
C ASN A 245 -20.46 3.71 0.64
N VAL A 246 -19.68 4.79 0.71
CA VAL A 246 -18.23 4.79 0.46
C VAL A 246 -17.53 5.04 1.78
N TYR A 247 -16.78 4.06 2.28
CA TYR A 247 -16.01 4.15 3.51
C TYR A 247 -14.57 4.55 3.19
N VAL A 248 -14.11 5.66 3.75
CA VAL A 248 -12.70 6.08 3.69
C VAL A 248 -12.06 5.73 5.02
N ILE A 249 -11.33 4.63 5.06
CA ILE A 249 -10.67 4.10 6.26
C ILE A 249 -9.21 4.51 6.23
N SER A 250 -8.89 5.53 7.00
CA SER A 250 -7.52 6.03 7.20
C SER A 250 -7.46 6.77 8.53
N PRO A 251 -6.27 7.03 9.10
CA PRO A 251 -6.15 7.79 10.35
C PRO A 251 -6.73 9.20 10.24
N ASN A 252 -6.59 9.83 9.07
CA ASN A 252 -7.06 11.18 8.77
C ASN A 252 -7.90 11.14 7.48
N PRO A 253 -9.19 10.76 7.53
CA PRO A 253 -9.99 10.54 6.33
C PRO A 253 -10.62 11.82 5.76
N GLY A 254 -10.53 12.96 6.45
CA GLY A 254 -11.28 14.18 6.17
C GLY A 254 -11.15 14.68 4.73
N ASP A 255 -9.93 15.06 4.34
CA ASP A 255 -9.66 15.66 3.02
C ASP A 255 -10.02 14.71 1.88
N LEU A 256 -9.62 13.44 1.99
CA LEU A 256 -9.92 12.43 0.99
C LEU A 256 -11.43 12.18 0.89
N ARG A 257 -12.14 12.10 2.01
CA ARG A 257 -13.60 11.93 2.03
C ARG A 257 -14.30 13.09 1.31
N GLU A 258 -13.90 14.33 1.58
CA GLU A 258 -14.50 15.51 0.96
C GLU A 258 -14.22 15.56 -0.54
N MET A 259 -12.96 15.36 -0.92
CA MET A 259 -12.56 15.29 -2.32
C MET A 259 -13.35 14.22 -3.10
N LEU A 260 -13.55 13.05 -2.51
CA LEU A 260 -14.30 11.97 -3.14
C LEU A 260 -15.80 12.26 -3.18
N ALA A 261 -16.39 12.78 -2.09
CA ALA A 261 -17.80 13.17 -2.03
C ALA A 261 -18.17 14.17 -3.13
N ASP A 262 -17.31 15.19 -3.30
CA ASP A 262 -17.46 16.20 -4.34
C ASP A 262 -17.20 15.63 -5.73
N GLY A 263 -16.22 14.73 -5.88
CA GLY A 263 -15.85 14.10 -7.13
C GLY A 263 -16.96 13.20 -7.68
N ILE A 264 -17.51 12.31 -6.85
CA ILE A 264 -18.58 11.39 -7.24
C ILE A 264 -19.98 11.98 -7.09
N LYS A 265 -20.13 13.19 -6.53
CA LYS A 265 -21.42 13.83 -6.25
C LYS A 265 -22.34 12.98 -5.35
N SER A 266 -21.78 12.41 -4.28
CA SER A 266 -22.53 11.59 -3.32
C SER A 266 -22.38 12.13 -1.90
N LYS A 267 -23.47 12.08 -1.13
CA LYS A 267 -23.48 12.39 0.30
C LYS A 267 -23.09 11.19 1.17
N ASN A 268 -22.95 10.01 0.58
CA ASN A 268 -22.74 8.75 1.29
C ASN A 268 -21.25 8.39 1.42
N VAL A 269 -20.36 9.39 1.43
CA VAL A 269 -18.93 9.19 1.68
C VAL A 269 -18.63 9.45 3.15
N LEU A 270 -18.28 8.38 3.86
CA LEU A 270 -18.13 8.33 5.30
C LEU A 270 -16.65 8.15 5.65
N GLY A 271 -16.13 9.06 6.47
CA GLY A 271 -14.78 8.94 7.03
C GLY A 271 -14.78 7.99 8.22
N VAL A 272 -13.82 7.07 8.27
CA VAL A 272 -13.61 6.12 9.35
C VAL A 272 -12.18 6.34 9.88
N PRO A 273 -12.00 7.15 10.94
CA PRO A 273 -10.68 7.52 11.45
C PRO A 273 -10.02 6.35 12.19
N ALA A 274 -9.35 5.46 11.45
CA ALA A 274 -8.77 4.25 12.00
C ALA A 274 -7.48 3.84 11.27
N TYR A 275 -6.55 3.26 12.03
CA TYR A 275 -5.45 2.48 11.47
C TYR A 275 -5.96 1.10 11.07
N TRP A 276 -5.81 0.74 9.79
CA TRP A 276 -6.37 -0.50 9.26
C TRP A 276 -5.80 -1.74 9.95
N ASN A 277 -4.50 -1.78 10.24
CA ASN A 277 -3.89 -2.92 10.93
C ASN A 277 -4.48 -3.16 12.32
N VAL A 278 -4.80 -2.10 13.05
CA VAL A 278 -5.48 -2.19 14.35
C VAL A 278 -6.93 -2.62 14.19
N LEU A 279 -7.67 -2.00 13.27
CA LEU A 279 -9.07 -2.33 13.03
C LEU A 279 -9.26 -3.76 12.53
N ALA A 280 -8.41 -4.21 11.61
CA ALA A 280 -8.41 -5.56 11.08
C ALA A 280 -8.16 -6.60 12.18
N HIS A 281 -7.18 -6.34 13.05
CA HIS A 281 -6.92 -7.21 14.20
C HIS A 281 -8.10 -7.23 15.18
N ALA A 282 -8.69 -6.08 15.50
CA ALA A 282 -9.86 -5.99 16.36
C ALA A 282 -11.06 -6.77 15.79
N PHE A 283 -11.30 -6.73 14.47
CA PHE A 283 -12.33 -7.54 13.82
C PHE A 283 -12.08 -9.05 13.96
N ILE A 284 -10.83 -9.49 13.87
CA ILE A 284 -10.46 -10.89 14.06
C ILE A 284 -10.69 -11.30 15.52
N GLU A 285 -10.24 -10.49 16.49
CA GLU A 285 -10.37 -10.78 17.91
C GLU A 285 -11.84 -10.77 18.38
N ALA A 286 -12.68 -9.89 17.85
CA ALA A 286 -14.10 -9.84 18.19
C ALA A 286 -14.87 -11.13 17.80
N LEU A 287 -14.35 -11.93 16.87
CA LEU A 287 -14.94 -13.23 16.54
C LEU A 287 -14.46 -14.36 17.46
N ARG A 288 -13.34 -14.16 18.15
CA ARG A 288 -12.71 -15.17 19.02
C ARG A 288 -13.27 -15.17 20.43
N ASP A 289 -13.72 -14.01 20.90
CA ASP A 289 -14.43 -13.86 22.17
C ASP A 289 -15.83 -13.25 21.95
N PRO A 290 -16.82 -14.06 21.52
CA PRO A 290 -18.20 -13.61 21.35
C PRO A 290 -18.87 -13.20 22.66
N THR A 291 -18.28 -13.59 23.80
CA THR A 291 -18.82 -13.39 25.15
C THR A 291 -18.29 -12.13 25.83
N GLY A 292 -17.23 -11.51 25.30
CA GLY A 292 -16.66 -10.27 25.79
C GLY A 292 -17.44 -9.04 25.29
N PRO A 293 -18.16 -8.29 26.14
CA PRO A 293 -19.01 -7.16 25.72
C PRO A 293 -18.18 -5.89 25.46
N ARG A 294 -17.01 -6.00 24.84
CA ARG A 294 -16.15 -4.86 24.56
C ARG A 294 -16.46 -4.34 23.17
N SER A 295 -16.86 -3.06 23.08
CA SER A 295 -17.00 -2.39 21.79
C SER A 295 -15.69 -2.48 21.00
N LEU A 296 -15.79 -2.60 19.68
CA LEU A 296 -14.63 -2.61 18.80
C LEU A 296 -13.80 -1.32 18.93
N ASN A 297 -14.46 -0.20 19.23
CA ASN A 297 -13.80 1.06 19.59
C ASN A 297 -12.85 0.87 20.78
N TYR A 298 -13.35 0.29 21.88
CA TYR A 298 -12.54 0.04 23.08
C TYR A 298 -11.36 -0.90 22.79
N VAL A 299 -11.57 -1.93 21.96
CA VAL A 299 -10.49 -2.85 21.56
C VAL A 299 -9.41 -2.11 20.77
N CYS A 300 -9.80 -1.28 19.80
CA CYS A 300 -8.87 -0.49 18.99
C CYS A 300 -8.08 0.51 19.85
N GLU A 301 -8.75 1.24 20.74
CA GLU A 301 -8.12 2.18 21.68
C GLU A 301 -7.09 1.47 22.56
N LYS A 302 -7.47 0.35 23.16
CA LYS A 302 -6.56 -0.43 24.01
C LYS A 302 -5.32 -0.91 23.25
N ILE A 303 -5.49 -1.36 22.00
CA ILE A 303 -4.37 -1.79 21.15
C ILE A 303 -3.43 -0.61 20.88
N LEU A 304 -3.98 0.54 20.50
CA LEU A 304 -3.20 1.75 20.22
C LEU A 304 -2.43 2.22 21.44
N ASP A 305 -3.07 2.26 22.61
CA ASP A 305 -2.45 2.67 23.88
C ASP A 305 -1.31 1.73 24.28
N SER A 306 -1.46 0.43 24.00
CA SER A 306 -0.49 -0.59 24.43
C SER A 306 0.68 -0.76 23.46
N TYR A 307 0.46 -0.55 22.15
CA TYR A 307 1.39 -0.98 21.11
C TYR A 307 1.65 0.05 20.00
N GLY A 308 0.89 1.14 19.95
CA GLY A 308 0.93 2.11 18.87
C GLY A 308 0.41 1.56 17.53
N ASN A 309 0.69 2.29 16.45
CA ASN A 309 0.18 2.00 15.10
C ASN A 309 1.14 1.18 14.21
N GLY A 310 2.41 1.03 14.59
CA GLY A 310 3.45 0.36 13.79
C GLY A 310 3.52 -1.16 14.00
N ILE A 311 2.66 -1.71 14.87
CA ILE A 311 2.69 -3.12 15.26
C ILE A 311 2.17 -4.04 14.15
N VAL A 312 2.77 -5.23 14.09
CA VAL A 312 2.32 -6.39 13.31
C VAL A 312 1.69 -7.39 14.26
N PHE A 313 0.42 -7.75 14.00
CA PHE A 313 -0.29 -8.72 14.82
C PHE A 313 -0.10 -10.15 14.31
N PRO A 314 0.15 -11.12 15.22
CA PRO A 314 0.32 -12.52 14.86
C PRO A 314 -0.99 -13.12 14.35
N ARG A 315 -0.89 -14.19 13.53
CA ARG A 315 -2.07 -14.90 13.06
C ARG A 315 -2.89 -15.41 14.25
N SER A 316 -4.17 -15.22 14.08
CA SER A 316 -5.20 -15.93 14.79
C SER A 316 -5.12 -17.45 14.50
N ASN A 317 -4.29 -18.20 15.23
CA ASN A 317 -4.37 -19.67 15.20
C ASN A 317 -5.68 -20.08 15.91
N GLY A 318 -6.66 -20.51 15.13
CA GLY A 318 -7.70 -21.39 15.65
C GLY A 318 -7.03 -22.65 16.16
N ALA A 319 -7.39 -23.08 17.37
CA ALA A 319 -6.87 -24.28 17.99
C ALA A 319 -6.97 -25.49 17.04
N THR A 320 -5.86 -26.18 16.85
CA THR A 320 -5.87 -27.64 16.85
C THR A 320 -5.01 -28.07 18.02
N THR A 321 -5.69 -28.25 19.15
CA THR A 321 -5.41 -29.37 20.04
C THR A 321 -5.58 -30.66 19.23
N GLU A 322 -4.46 -31.26 18.85
CA GLU A 322 -4.13 -32.70 18.96
C GLU A 322 -2.65 -32.89 18.64
#